data_AF-A0A915YFE7-F1
#
_entry.id   AF-A0A915YFE7-F1
#
_cell.length_a   1.000
_cell.length_b   1.000
_cell.length_c   1.000
_cell.angle_alpha   90.00
_cell.angle_beta   90.00
_cell.angle_gamma   90.00
#
_symmetry.space_group_name_H-M   'P 1'
#
loop_
_entity.id
_entity.type
_entity.pdbx_description
1 polymer ?
#
loop_
_entity_poly.entity_id
_entity_poly.type
_entity_poly.pdbx_seq_one_letter_code
_entity_poly.pdbx_strand_id
1 'polypeptide(L)'
;MKHNNFIFSLILSGLLMVGCTPLTIKTTEEKNAKDALSQKNISILDELQNDPDVLWMGELMLDYALDYDCWSPYPNIAFTRWVKEVGIKDKNSFKLLKYQINELNNSDNMDRNLLYEILANRKKMEFYKNEFLTERYLAEELEHIVNRVDTFITFDLDTREEKKMTAANQLNLDIVKLFRVKQLVYYSKKDVAFKSIALAVAPLHCIQDKSTNYEKELKVLFWLKPDVLVDALDLSSSSINWAKRTYRNLNLEKIKVIKQEKEISVIMDQMITDIHHNAESIKVALPLDLDGTSYYNEDDLENLGIFADTVFMGEGLHKEKEWIKINQSKLKGDAVKGLRLIQDWVWDQKHSTLGIRFVGFAPLVGYQTQRLDSLWSRPIFVRKMEDI
;
A
#
# COMPACT_ATOMS: atom_id res chain seq x y z
N MET A 1 64.86 2.67 -24.77
CA MET A 1 64.95 3.11 -23.36
C MET A 1 63.70 2.61 -22.64
N LYS A 2 63.91 1.70 -21.68
CA LYS A 2 63.01 1.19 -20.62
C LYS A 2 61.69 0.52 -21.01
N HIS A 3 61.79 -0.80 -21.22
CA HIS A 3 60.80 -1.80 -20.81
C HIS A 3 60.64 -1.83 -19.28
N ASN A 4 59.46 -2.20 -18.79
CA ASN A 4 59.31 -2.85 -17.49
C ASN A 4 58.23 -3.94 -17.58
N ASN A 5 58.70 -5.19 -17.53
CA ASN A 5 57.95 -6.40 -17.26
C ASN A 5 57.65 -6.47 -15.76
N PHE A 6 56.48 -6.98 -15.37
CA PHE A 6 56.25 -7.49 -14.03
C PHE A 6 55.78 -8.94 -14.12
N ILE A 7 56.62 -9.84 -13.60
CA ILE A 7 56.42 -11.27 -13.40
C ILE A 7 56.31 -11.47 -11.89
N PHE A 8 55.29 -12.18 -11.41
CA PHE A 8 55.26 -12.89 -10.12
C PHE A 8 54.37 -14.14 -10.33
N SER A 9 54.94 -15.32 -10.56
CA SER A 9 55.42 -16.31 -9.57
C SER A 9 54.30 -16.96 -8.76
N LEU A 10 53.87 -18.15 -9.22
CA LEU A 10 53.21 -19.20 -8.46
C LEU A 10 54.03 -19.56 -7.21
N ILE A 11 53.35 -19.79 -6.07
CA ILE A 11 53.85 -20.68 -5.01
C ILE A 11 52.73 -21.66 -4.65
N LEU A 12 53.12 -22.93 -4.71
CA LEU A 12 52.39 -24.15 -4.42
C LEU A 12 52.95 -24.74 -3.11
N SER A 13 52.09 -24.95 -2.11
CA SER A 13 52.27 -25.87 -0.95
C SER A 13 51.21 -25.52 0.10
N GLY A 14 50.50 -26.40 0.78
CA GLY A 14 50.52 -27.86 0.88
C GLY A 14 49.38 -28.29 1.83
N LEU A 15 49.01 -29.57 1.72
CA LEU A 15 48.00 -30.28 2.52
C LEU A 15 48.09 -30.04 4.04
N LEU A 16 46.93 -29.88 4.68
CA LEU A 16 46.63 -30.53 5.97
C LEU A 16 45.15 -30.97 5.96
N MET A 17 44.95 -32.28 5.94
CA MET A 17 43.67 -32.95 6.14
C MET A 17 43.38 -33.01 7.65
N VAL A 18 42.26 -32.45 8.08
CA VAL A 18 41.62 -32.80 9.36
C VAL A 18 40.15 -33.05 9.08
N GLY A 19 39.75 -34.30 9.30
CA GLY A 19 38.36 -34.73 9.15
C GLY A 19 37.50 -34.18 10.27
N CYS A 20 36.37 -33.57 9.90
CA CYS A 20 35.24 -33.33 10.79
C CYS A 20 34.03 -34.11 10.29
N THR A 21 33.58 -35.04 11.11
CA THR A 21 32.28 -35.72 11.02
C THR A 21 31.13 -34.72 11.01
N PRO A 22 30.07 -34.90 10.19
CA PRO A 22 28.89 -34.05 10.29
C PRO A 22 28.07 -34.45 11.53
N LEU A 23 28.01 -33.53 12.50
CA LEU A 23 27.06 -33.59 13.61
C LEU A 23 25.69 -33.17 13.07
N THR A 24 24.75 -34.10 12.96
CA THR A 24 23.35 -33.80 12.65
C THR A 24 22.69 -33.14 13.85
N ILE A 25 22.77 -31.80 13.94
CA ILE A 25 21.94 -31.01 14.86
C ILE A 25 20.65 -30.68 14.10
N LYS A 26 19.58 -31.44 14.37
CA LYS A 26 18.22 -30.96 14.09
C LYS A 26 17.92 -29.84 15.08
N THR A 27 17.93 -28.61 14.60
CA THR A 27 17.66 -27.39 15.37
C THR A 27 16.19 -27.33 15.79
N THR A 28 15.95 -27.58 17.07
CA THR A 28 14.71 -27.26 17.81
C THR A 28 14.39 -25.75 17.80
N GLU A 29 15.34 -24.91 17.36
CA GLU A 29 15.20 -23.45 17.26
C GLU A 29 14.21 -22.98 16.17
N GLU A 30 14.02 -23.74 15.08
CA GLU A 30 13.07 -23.36 14.01
C GLU A 30 11.60 -23.47 14.43
N LYS A 31 11.29 -24.28 15.45
CA LYS A 31 9.91 -24.43 15.95
C LYS A 31 9.53 -23.27 16.88
N ASN A 32 10.48 -22.78 17.68
CA ASN A 32 10.25 -21.68 18.61
C ASN A 32 10.09 -20.31 17.90
N ALA A 33 10.74 -20.11 16.75
CA ALA A 33 10.58 -18.89 15.95
C ALA A 33 9.22 -18.83 15.23
N LYS A 34 8.66 -19.98 14.83
CA LYS A 34 7.33 -20.09 14.20
C LYS A 34 6.20 -19.72 15.16
N ASP A 35 6.30 -20.15 16.42
CA ASP A 35 5.29 -19.84 17.44
C ASP A 35 5.36 -18.37 17.87
N ALA A 36 6.57 -17.81 18.04
CA ALA A 36 6.74 -16.42 18.48
C ALA A 36 6.25 -15.36 17.47
N LEU A 37 6.32 -15.63 16.16
CA LEU A 37 5.99 -14.66 15.11
C LEU A 37 4.48 -14.61 14.80
N SER A 38 3.83 -15.78 14.79
CA SER A 38 2.37 -15.89 14.79
C SER A 38 1.79 -15.26 16.07
N GLN A 39 2.42 -15.55 17.23
CA GLN A 39 2.07 -14.93 18.50
C GLN A 39 2.18 -13.41 18.48
N LYS A 40 3.15 -12.78 17.81
CA LYS A 40 3.28 -11.30 17.82
C LYS A 40 2.17 -10.59 17.03
N ASN A 41 1.73 -11.13 15.89
CA ASN A 41 0.60 -10.55 15.13
C ASN A 41 -0.74 -10.84 15.83
N ILE A 42 -0.88 -12.03 16.44
CA ILE A 42 -1.99 -12.35 17.33
C ILE A 42 -1.99 -11.39 18.54
N SER A 43 -0.80 -11.06 19.09
CA SER A 43 -0.63 -10.12 20.21
C SER A 43 -1.21 -8.75 19.88
N ILE A 44 -0.88 -8.15 18.74
CA ILE A 44 -1.38 -6.81 18.38
C ILE A 44 -2.91 -6.82 18.20
N LEU A 45 -3.46 -7.87 17.57
CA LEU A 45 -4.90 -7.97 17.40
C LEU A 45 -5.61 -8.13 18.74
N ASP A 46 -5.12 -9.01 19.60
CA ASP A 46 -5.68 -9.26 20.92
C ASP A 46 -5.55 -8.02 21.83
N GLU A 47 -4.41 -7.31 21.77
CA GLU A 47 -4.20 -6.04 22.47
C GLU A 47 -5.24 -5.00 22.03
N LEU A 48 -5.43 -4.80 20.72
CA LEU A 48 -6.40 -3.83 20.20
C LEU A 48 -7.86 -4.24 20.43
N GLN A 49 -8.17 -5.53 20.43
CA GLN A 49 -9.53 -5.99 20.76
C GLN A 49 -9.88 -5.69 22.21
N ASN A 50 -8.92 -5.86 23.12
CA ASN A 50 -9.11 -5.64 24.55
C ASN A 50 -8.91 -4.17 24.98
N ASP A 51 -8.38 -3.31 24.11
CA ASP A 51 -8.23 -1.88 24.38
C ASP A 51 -9.59 -1.17 24.44
N PRO A 52 -9.99 -0.59 25.59
CA PRO A 52 -11.26 0.12 25.74
C PRO A 52 -11.32 1.44 24.97
N ASP A 53 -10.19 1.98 24.52
CA ASP A 53 -10.15 3.18 23.67
C ASP A 53 -10.38 2.83 22.19
N VAL A 54 -10.34 1.56 21.79
CA VAL A 54 -10.63 1.12 20.43
C VAL A 54 -12.11 0.80 20.26
N LEU A 55 -12.91 1.74 19.77
CA LEU A 55 -14.37 1.58 19.67
C LEU A 55 -14.83 0.79 18.43
N TRP A 56 -14.00 0.75 17.39
CA TRP A 56 -14.31 0.08 16.14
C TRP A 56 -13.03 -0.36 15.44
N MET A 57 -13.07 -1.54 14.84
CA MET A 57 -11.94 -2.12 14.12
C MET A 57 -12.42 -3.06 13.02
N GLY A 58 -11.75 -3.02 11.88
CA GLY A 58 -12.00 -3.96 10.80
C GLY A 58 -10.74 -4.26 9.99
N GLU A 59 -10.82 -5.35 9.24
CA GLU A 59 -9.77 -5.84 8.36
C GLU A 59 -10.24 -5.73 6.90
N LEU A 60 -9.30 -5.40 6.02
CA LEU A 60 -9.55 -5.35 4.59
C LEU A 60 -8.30 -5.68 3.77
N MET A 61 -8.53 -6.06 2.52
CA MET A 61 -7.50 -6.14 1.49
C MET A 61 -7.67 -4.98 0.52
N LEU A 62 -6.60 -4.23 0.29
CA LEU A 62 -6.56 -3.13 -0.67
C LEU A 62 -5.46 -3.35 -1.69
N ASP A 63 -5.79 -3.15 -2.96
CA ASP A 63 -4.83 -3.15 -4.05
C ASP A 63 -4.33 -1.72 -4.29
N TYR A 64 -3.01 -1.56 -4.28
CA TYR A 64 -2.26 -0.33 -4.48
C TYR A 64 -1.57 -0.37 -5.83
N ALA A 65 -1.71 0.71 -6.58
CA ALA A 65 -0.98 0.92 -7.83
C ALA A 65 0.10 1.96 -7.56
N LEU A 66 1.28 1.52 -7.11
CA LEU A 66 2.35 2.40 -6.60
C LEU A 66 2.94 3.34 -7.67
N ASP A 67 2.68 3.06 -8.94
CA ASP A 67 3.13 3.84 -10.10
C ASP A 67 1.95 4.48 -10.86
N TYR A 68 0.74 4.46 -10.27
CA TYR A 68 -0.46 5.03 -10.87
C TYR A 68 -0.94 6.25 -10.09
N ASP A 69 -0.95 7.41 -10.75
CA ASP A 69 -1.59 8.61 -10.23
C ASP A 69 -2.86 8.95 -11.00
N CYS A 70 -4.02 8.77 -10.36
CA CYS A 70 -5.31 9.12 -10.96
C CYS A 70 -5.54 10.63 -11.10
N TRP A 71 -4.71 11.46 -10.45
CA TRP A 71 -4.82 12.93 -10.50
C TRP A 71 -3.77 13.58 -11.38
N SER A 72 -2.88 12.80 -11.99
CA SER A 72 -1.91 13.34 -12.94
C SER A 72 -2.65 14.07 -14.06
N PRO A 73 -2.27 15.32 -14.41
CA PRO A 73 -2.84 16.04 -15.55
C PRO A 73 -2.53 15.35 -16.88
N TYR A 74 -1.51 14.48 -16.90
CA TYR A 74 -1.11 13.66 -18.04
C TYR A 74 -1.13 12.19 -17.65
N PRO A 75 -2.31 11.60 -17.40
CA PRO A 75 -2.37 10.21 -17.02
C PRO A 75 -1.91 9.35 -18.21
N ASN A 76 -1.11 8.32 -17.94
CA ASN A 76 -0.85 7.31 -18.94
C ASN A 76 -2.17 6.59 -19.26
N ILE A 77 -2.82 6.98 -20.36
CA ILE A 77 -4.17 6.52 -20.72
C ILE A 77 -4.24 5.00 -20.80
N ALA A 78 -3.19 4.36 -21.33
CA ALA A 78 -3.11 2.91 -21.42
C ALA A 78 -3.08 2.28 -20.02
N PHE A 79 -2.30 2.86 -19.09
CA PHE A 79 -2.24 2.38 -17.72
C PHE A 79 -3.53 2.66 -16.94
N THR A 80 -4.14 3.85 -17.07
CA THR A 80 -5.46 4.16 -16.49
C THR A 80 -6.53 3.17 -16.95
N ARG A 81 -6.55 2.87 -18.25
CA ARG A 81 -7.49 1.90 -18.81
C ARG A 81 -7.21 0.50 -18.24
N TRP A 82 -5.94 0.10 -18.22
CA TRP A 82 -5.52 -1.18 -17.66
C TRP A 82 -5.92 -1.33 -16.19
N VAL A 83 -5.71 -0.31 -15.34
CA VAL A 83 -6.10 -0.30 -13.91
C VAL A 83 -7.60 -0.48 -13.73
N LYS A 84 -8.41 0.15 -14.60
CA LYS A 84 -9.87 -0.02 -14.59
C LYS A 84 -10.29 -1.42 -15.04
N GLU A 85 -9.64 -1.98 -16.06
CA GLU A 85 -9.91 -3.31 -16.59
C GLU A 85 -9.61 -4.42 -15.57
N VAL A 86 -8.58 -4.24 -14.72
CA VAL A 86 -8.27 -5.18 -13.62
C VAL A 86 -9.13 -4.96 -12.38
N GLY A 87 -10.16 -4.11 -12.45
CA GLY A 87 -11.16 -3.95 -11.41
C GLY A 87 -10.83 -2.93 -10.31
N ILE A 88 -9.75 -2.16 -10.44
CA ILE A 88 -9.46 -1.06 -9.50
C ILE A 88 -10.33 0.14 -9.86
N LYS A 89 -11.49 0.20 -9.20
CA LYS A 89 -12.48 1.29 -9.35
C LYS A 89 -12.20 2.47 -8.42
N ASP A 90 -11.62 2.18 -7.26
CA ASP A 90 -11.37 3.16 -6.22
C ASP A 90 -10.17 4.05 -6.58
N LYS A 91 -10.20 5.33 -6.19
CA LYS A 91 -9.12 6.29 -6.48
C LYS A 91 -7.82 5.90 -5.78
N ASN A 92 -6.72 6.00 -6.51
CA ASN A 92 -5.35 5.72 -6.08
C ASN A 92 -4.44 6.78 -6.66
N SER A 93 -3.68 7.45 -5.81
CA SER A 93 -2.60 8.33 -6.23
C SER A 93 -1.38 8.12 -5.36
N PHE A 94 -0.23 8.59 -5.84
CA PHE A 94 0.99 8.57 -5.07
C PHE A 94 1.75 9.89 -5.25
N LYS A 95 2.57 10.20 -4.26
CA LYS A 95 3.58 11.25 -4.30
C LYS A 95 4.93 10.59 -4.08
N LEU A 96 5.88 10.90 -4.94
CA LEU A 96 7.25 10.45 -4.75
C LEU A 96 7.88 11.21 -3.57
N LEU A 97 8.47 10.48 -2.62
CA LEU A 97 9.19 11.08 -1.49
C LEU A 97 10.70 11.07 -1.70
N LYS A 98 11.24 9.98 -2.25
CA LYS A 98 12.68 9.84 -2.50
C LYS A 98 12.98 8.89 -3.66
N TYR A 99 13.95 9.32 -4.47
CA TYR A 99 14.83 8.47 -5.29
C TYR A 99 16.28 8.87 -5.03
N GLN A 100 17.23 7.94 -5.20
CA GLN A 100 18.62 8.34 -5.33
C GLN A 100 18.84 9.08 -6.66
N ILE A 101 19.37 10.30 -6.58
CA ILE A 101 19.46 11.30 -7.65
C ILE A 101 20.39 10.89 -8.81
N ASN A 102 21.22 9.86 -8.63
CA ASN A 102 22.22 9.46 -9.63
C ASN A 102 21.66 8.84 -10.93
N GLU A 103 20.33 8.62 -11.02
CA GLU A 103 19.69 7.96 -12.17
C GLU A 103 18.76 8.88 -12.99
N LEU A 104 18.72 10.19 -12.69
CA LEU A 104 17.86 11.15 -13.40
C LEU A 104 18.20 11.34 -14.90
N ASN A 105 19.34 10.82 -15.36
CA ASN A 105 19.84 11.01 -16.73
C ASN A 105 19.71 9.80 -17.65
N ASN A 106 19.23 8.64 -17.19
CA ASN A 106 18.94 7.48 -18.07
C ASN A 106 17.42 7.28 -18.14
N SER A 107 16.86 7.58 -19.31
CA SER A 107 15.43 7.82 -19.51
C SER A 107 14.62 6.57 -19.87
N ASP A 108 14.74 5.49 -19.08
CA ASP A 108 13.74 4.43 -19.10
C ASP A 108 13.07 4.36 -17.72
N ASN A 109 11.83 4.82 -17.64
CA ASN A 109 11.00 4.82 -16.41
C ASN A 109 10.69 3.41 -15.86
N MET A 110 11.37 2.36 -16.36
CA MET A 110 11.26 0.96 -15.91
C MET A 110 12.14 0.70 -14.66
N ASP A 111 13.11 1.57 -14.37
CA ASP A 111 14.15 1.46 -13.32
C ASP A 111 13.66 1.76 -11.88
N ARG A 112 12.37 1.56 -11.56
CA ARG A 112 11.75 2.05 -10.30
C ARG A 112 10.89 1.02 -9.57
N ASN A 113 11.06 -0.24 -9.92
CA ASN A 113 10.18 -1.34 -9.53
C ASN A 113 10.55 -1.85 -8.12
N LEU A 114 9.72 -1.57 -7.12
CA LEU A 114 9.86 -2.12 -5.77
C LEU A 114 10.01 -3.65 -5.76
N LEU A 115 9.38 -4.35 -6.72
CA LEU A 115 9.53 -5.79 -6.85
C LEU A 115 10.96 -6.20 -7.20
N TYR A 116 11.67 -5.40 -8.00
CA TYR A 116 13.07 -5.68 -8.32
C TYR A 116 13.91 -5.71 -7.05
N GLU A 117 13.77 -4.70 -6.19
CA GLU A 117 14.49 -4.62 -4.92
C GLU A 117 14.19 -5.79 -3.98
N ILE A 118 12.89 -6.15 -3.88
CA ILE A 118 12.43 -7.33 -3.13
C ILE A 118 13.09 -8.60 -3.67
N LEU A 119 13.05 -8.81 -4.98
CA LEU A 119 13.57 -10.04 -5.59
C LEU A 119 15.10 -10.10 -5.60
N ALA A 120 15.79 -8.96 -5.74
CA ALA A 120 17.25 -8.87 -5.63
C ALA A 120 17.72 -9.28 -4.23
N ASN A 121 16.93 -8.96 -3.20
CA ASN A 121 17.25 -9.27 -1.81
C ASN A 121 16.55 -10.52 -1.26
N ARG A 122 15.87 -11.30 -2.12
CA ARG A 122 15.04 -12.46 -1.71
C ARG A 122 15.75 -13.51 -0.85
N LYS A 123 17.06 -13.67 -0.96
CA LYS A 123 17.83 -14.60 -0.14
C LYS A 123 17.92 -14.19 1.34
N LYS A 124 17.63 -12.93 1.66
CA LYS A 124 17.66 -12.35 3.01
C LYS A 124 16.25 -12.14 3.59
N MET A 125 15.20 -12.41 2.82
CA MET A 125 13.83 -12.13 3.18
C MET A 125 13.02 -13.41 3.34
N GLU A 126 11.89 -13.29 4.01
CA GLU A 126 10.93 -14.38 4.18
C GLU A 126 9.71 -14.15 3.29
N PHE A 127 9.34 -15.19 2.55
CA PHE A 127 8.22 -15.18 1.61
C PHE A 127 7.18 -16.19 2.04
N TYR A 128 5.91 -15.84 1.90
CA TYR A 128 4.79 -16.59 2.43
C TYR A 128 3.76 -16.92 1.35
N LYS A 129 3.11 -18.09 1.47
CA LYS A 129 2.10 -18.59 0.53
C LYS A 129 0.72 -17.96 0.77
N ASN A 130 0.46 -17.52 2.00
CA ASN A 130 -0.83 -16.96 2.41
C ASN A 130 -0.69 -15.62 3.15
N GLU A 131 -1.80 -14.89 3.20
CA GLU A 131 -1.93 -13.55 3.78
C GLU A 131 -1.80 -13.50 5.31
N PHE A 132 -1.89 -14.65 5.98
CA PHE A 132 -1.72 -14.77 7.43
C PHE A 132 -0.26 -14.97 7.81
N LEU A 133 0.63 -15.13 6.83
CA LEU A 133 2.06 -15.33 7.00
C LEU A 133 2.38 -16.58 7.83
N THR A 134 1.59 -17.64 7.69
CA THR A 134 1.77 -18.89 8.43
C THR A 134 2.53 -19.96 7.65
N GLU A 135 2.45 -19.94 6.31
CA GLU A 135 3.10 -20.91 5.44
C GLU A 135 4.20 -20.23 4.64
N ARG A 136 5.46 -20.61 4.89
CA ARG A 136 6.62 -20.06 4.19
C ARG A 136 6.89 -20.80 2.89
N TYR A 137 7.37 -20.07 1.89
CA TYR A 137 8.01 -20.66 0.72
C TYR A 137 9.37 -21.25 1.09
N LEU A 138 9.68 -22.41 0.53
CA LEU A 138 11.05 -22.90 0.45
C LEU A 138 11.82 -22.11 -0.62
N ALA A 139 13.16 -22.05 -0.49
CA ALA A 139 13.99 -21.33 -1.44
C ALA A 139 13.80 -21.82 -2.88
N GLU A 140 13.69 -23.14 -3.09
CA GLU A 140 13.47 -23.75 -4.40
C GLU A 140 12.10 -23.37 -4.99
N GLU A 141 11.05 -23.38 -4.18
CA GLU A 141 9.70 -22.98 -4.59
C GLU A 141 9.66 -21.50 -5.02
N LEU A 142 10.37 -20.64 -4.29
CA LEU A 142 10.48 -19.23 -4.63
C LEU A 142 11.25 -19.03 -5.94
N GLU A 143 12.34 -19.76 -6.16
CA GLU A 143 13.06 -19.71 -7.44
C GLU A 143 12.21 -20.21 -8.61
N HIS A 144 11.23 -21.10 -8.40
CA HIS A 144 10.27 -21.48 -9.43
C HIS A 144 9.24 -20.37 -9.75
N ILE A 145 8.93 -19.51 -8.77
CA ILE A 145 8.07 -18.34 -9.01
C ILE A 145 8.84 -17.27 -9.79
N VAL A 146 10.11 -17.06 -9.45
CA VAL A 146 10.99 -16.06 -10.08
C VAL A 146 11.48 -16.52 -11.47
N ASN A 147 11.81 -17.81 -11.62
CA ASN A 147 12.28 -18.42 -12.86
C ASN A 147 11.22 -19.40 -13.34
N ARG A 148 10.38 -18.95 -14.26
CA ARG A 148 9.37 -19.79 -14.90
C ARG A 148 10.06 -20.70 -15.91
N VAL A 149 10.08 -22.01 -15.64
CA VAL A 149 10.55 -23.00 -16.61
C VAL A 149 9.37 -23.41 -17.49
N ASP A 150 9.29 -22.82 -18.68
CA ASP A 150 8.30 -23.23 -19.67
C ASP A 150 8.86 -24.40 -20.48
N THR A 151 8.05 -25.44 -20.66
CA THR A 151 8.42 -26.60 -21.48
C THR A 151 7.61 -26.57 -22.76
N PHE A 152 8.29 -26.61 -23.90
CA PHE A 152 7.64 -26.68 -25.21
C PHE A 152 8.19 -27.87 -25.99
N ILE A 153 7.32 -28.44 -26.82
CA ILE A 153 7.68 -29.51 -27.73
C ILE A 153 8.02 -28.85 -29.05
N THR A 154 9.23 -29.10 -29.54
CA THR A 154 9.70 -28.67 -30.85
C THR A 154 9.97 -29.90 -31.70
N PHE A 155 9.77 -29.79 -33.01
CA PHE A 155 9.97 -30.89 -33.94
C PHE A 155 11.30 -30.70 -34.67
N ASP A 156 12.20 -31.67 -34.55
CA ASP A 156 13.46 -31.67 -35.30
C ASP A 156 13.18 -32.13 -36.74
N LEU A 157 13.40 -31.23 -37.72
CA LEU A 157 13.06 -31.49 -39.12
C LEU A 157 13.98 -32.54 -39.77
N ASP A 158 15.20 -32.71 -39.26
CA ASP A 158 16.18 -33.63 -39.83
C ASP A 158 15.96 -35.04 -39.28
N THR A 159 15.75 -35.18 -37.97
CA THR A 159 15.54 -36.49 -37.35
C THR A 159 14.08 -36.93 -37.34
N ARG A 160 13.14 -36.02 -37.62
CA ARG A 160 11.68 -36.22 -37.51
C ARG A 160 11.21 -36.65 -36.12
N GLU A 161 11.94 -36.25 -35.09
CA GLU A 161 11.61 -36.58 -33.70
C GLU A 161 11.13 -35.34 -32.93
N GLU A 162 10.15 -35.54 -32.05
CA GLU A 162 9.74 -34.52 -31.09
C GLU A 162 10.81 -34.38 -30.00
N LYS A 163 11.35 -33.17 -29.84
CA LYS A 163 12.27 -32.82 -28.77
C LYS A 163 11.54 -31.94 -27.76
N LYS A 164 11.51 -32.40 -26.51
CA LYS A 164 11.05 -31.60 -25.37
C LYS A 164 12.18 -30.63 -24.97
N MET A 165 11.96 -29.33 -25.15
CA MET A 165 12.90 -28.29 -24.73
C MET A 165 12.34 -27.52 -23.54
N THR A 166 13.20 -27.19 -22.58
CA THR A 166 12.86 -26.32 -21.44
C THR A 166 13.52 -24.97 -21.62
N ALA A 167 12.73 -23.89 -21.67
CA ALA A 167 13.21 -22.52 -21.59
C ALA A 167 13.00 -22.01 -20.15
N ALA A 168 14.09 -21.59 -19.51
CA ALA A 168 14.02 -20.84 -18.27
C ALA A 168 13.78 -19.37 -18.60
N ASN A 169 12.55 -18.90 -18.38
CA ASN A 169 12.18 -17.50 -18.52
C ASN A 169 12.20 -16.84 -17.13
N GLN A 170 12.91 -15.72 -17.01
CA GLN A 170 12.81 -14.91 -15.80
C GLN A 170 11.43 -14.22 -15.76
N LEU A 171 10.90 -14.05 -14.55
CA LEU A 171 9.69 -13.28 -14.32
C LEU A 171 9.87 -11.88 -14.92
N ASN A 172 9.05 -11.55 -15.92
CA ASN A 172 9.02 -10.19 -16.44
C ASN A 172 8.43 -9.28 -15.37
N LEU A 173 9.25 -8.39 -14.81
CA LEU A 173 8.83 -7.52 -13.70
C LEU A 173 7.84 -6.43 -14.12
N ASP A 174 7.78 -6.11 -15.42
CA ASP A 174 6.91 -5.08 -15.98
C ASP A 174 5.43 -5.42 -15.90
N ILE A 175 5.12 -6.71 -15.68
CA ILE A 175 3.75 -7.21 -15.57
C ILE A 175 3.19 -7.03 -14.16
N VAL A 176 4.04 -6.81 -13.15
CA VAL A 176 3.63 -6.57 -11.77
C VAL A 176 3.50 -5.07 -11.55
N LYS A 177 2.26 -4.61 -11.59
CA LYS A 177 1.90 -3.19 -11.48
C LYS A 177 1.15 -2.85 -10.21
N LEU A 178 0.79 -3.86 -9.43
CA LEU A 178 -0.08 -3.74 -8.26
C LEU A 178 0.48 -4.50 -7.07
N PHE A 179 0.19 -3.99 -5.89
CA PHE A 179 0.47 -4.63 -4.61
C PHE A 179 -0.80 -4.74 -3.80
N ARG A 180 -1.13 -5.93 -3.33
CA ARG A 180 -2.21 -6.16 -2.38
C ARG A 180 -1.67 -6.01 -0.97
N VAL A 181 -2.36 -5.23 -0.14
CA VAL A 181 -2.06 -5.09 1.27
C VAL A 181 -3.23 -5.61 2.07
N LYS A 182 -2.96 -6.56 2.97
CA LYS A 182 -3.87 -6.91 4.06
C LYS A 182 -3.58 -5.98 5.23
N GLN A 183 -4.59 -5.29 5.71
CA GLN A 183 -4.42 -4.27 6.74
C GLN A 183 -5.58 -4.25 7.72
N LEU A 184 -5.25 -3.84 8.94
CA LEU A 184 -6.18 -3.51 10.00
C LEU A 184 -6.44 -2.00 9.96
N VAL A 185 -7.69 -1.59 10.17
CA VAL A 185 -8.08 -0.19 10.37
C VAL A 185 -8.93 -0.12 11.61
N TYR A 186 -8.64 0.82 12.50
CA TYR A 186 -9.37 0.97 13.76
C TYR A 186 -9.50 2.43 14.16
N TYR A 187 -10.52 2.75 14.95
CA TYR A 187 -10.71 4.06 15.55
C TYR A 187 -10.25 4.05 17.01
N SER A 188 -9.34 4.97 17.35
CA SER A 188 -8.91 5.25 18.71
C SER A 188 -9.66 6.47 19.25
N LYS A 189 -10.45 6.26 20.31
CA LYS A 189 -11.16 7.32 21.03
C LYS A 189 -10.19 8.30 21.68
N LYS A 190 -9.11 7.78 22.29
CA LYS A 190 -8.08 8.59 22.94
C LYS A 190 -7.44 9.60 21.99
N ASP A 191 -7.19 9.17 20.75
CA ASP A 191 -6.49 9.97 19.74
C ASP A 191 -7.43 10.76 18.83
N VAL A 192 -8.74 10.50 18.94
CA VAL A 192 -9.80 11.05 18.08
C VAL A 192 -9.45 10.81 16.59
N ALA A 193 -9.02 9.59 16.26
CA ALA A 193 -8.43 9.28 14.96
C ALA A 193 -8.60 7.82 14.52
N PHE A 194 -8.74 7.62 13.20
CA PHE A 194 -8.51 6.31 12.61
C PHE A 194 -7.01 6.05 12.43
N LYS A 195 -6.61 4.81 12.67
CA LYS A 195 -5.27 4.29 12.45
C LYS A 195 -5.31 3.09 11.53
N SER A 196 -4.18 2.79 10.89
CA SER A 196 -4.04 1.58 10.09
C SER A 196 -2.70 0.89 10.32
N ILE A 197 -2.73 -0.44 10.29
CA ILE A 197 -1.55 -1.30 10.41
C ILE A 197 -1.53 -2.26 9.22
N ALA A 198 -0.47 -2.21 8.43
CA ALA A 198 -0.24 -3.19 7.37
C ALA A 198 0.21 -4.51 7.99
N LEU A 199 -0.51 -5.58 7.71
CA LEU A 199 -0.26 -6.92 8.26
C LEU A 199 0.55 -7.79 7.29
N ALA A 200 0.24 -7.68 5.99
CA ALA A 200 0.92 -8.41 4.93
C ALA A 200 0.82 -7.65 3.61
N VAL A 201 1.81 -7.82 2.74
CA VAL A 201 1.86 -7.21 1.40
C VAL A 201 2.29 -8.21 0.34
N ALA A 202 1.66 -8.14 -0.83
CA ALA A 202 1.87 -9.10 -1.91
C ALA A 202 1.91 -8.43 -3.28
N PRO A 203 2.97 -8.63 -4.10
CA PRO A 203 2.93 -8.27 -5.51
C PRO A 203 1.89 -9.10 -6.27
N LEU A 204 1.15 -8.44 -7.16
CA LEU A 204 0.12 -9.04 -7.99
C LEU A 204 0.56 -9.14 -9.44
N HIS A 205 0.48 -10.35 -9.98
CA HIS A 205 0.64 -10.65 -11.40
C HIS A 205 -0.72 -10.69 -12.08
N CYS A 206 -0.91 -9.85 -13.08
CA CYS A 206 -2.08 -9.87 -13.94
C CYS A 206 -1.91 -10.91 -15.04
N ILE A 207 -2.69 -11.98 -14.98
CA ILE A 207 -2.71 -13.03 -16.01
C ILE A 207 -3.86 -12.72 -16.98
N GLN A 208 -3.53 -12.58 -18.26
CA GLN A 208 -4.54 -12.49 -19.30
C GLN A 208 -4.96 -13.90 -19.71
N ASP A 209 -6.24 -14.22 -19.52
CA ASP A 209 -6.80 -15.46 -20.05
C ASP A 209 -6.89 -15.36 -21.58
N LYS A 210 -6.10 -16.21 -22.25
CA LYS A 210 -6.04 -16.27 -23.72
C LYS A 210 -7.34 -16.77 -24.34
N SER A 211 -8.19 -17.46 -23.58
CA SER A 211 -9.43 -18.07 -24.08
C SER A 211 -10.61 -17.09 -24.11
N THR A 212 -10.70 -16.18 -23.14
CA THR A 212 -11.80 -15.22 -23.02
C THR A 212 -11.44 -13.83 -23.50
N ASN A 213 -10.16 -13.51 -23.71
CA ASN A 213 -9.62 -12.23 -24.23
C ASN A 213 -10.00 -10.96 -23.42
N TYR A 214 -10.81 -11.07 -22.38
CA TYR A 214 -11.37 -9.93 -21.64
C TYR A 214 -11.16 -9.97 -20.13
N GLU A 215 -11.04 -11.15 -19.52
CA GLU A 215 -10.88 -11.24 -18.06
C GLU A 215 -9.40 -11.32 -17.66
N LYS A 216 -8.99 -10.33 -16.86
CA LYS A 216 -7.66 -10.26 -16.26
C LYS A 216 -7.77 -10.75 -14.82
N GLU A 217 -7.16 -11.90 -14.54
CA GLU A 217 -7.06 -12.43 -13.19
C GLU A 217 -5.85 -11.81 -12.47
N LEU A 218 -6.05 -11.30 -11.25
CA LEU A 218 -4.96 -10.84 -10.40
C LEU A 218 -4.51 -11.97 -9.47
N LYS A 219 -3.34 -12.53 -9.74
CA LYS A 219 -2.73 -13.60 -8.96
C LYS A 219 -1.66 -13.04 -8.02
N VAL A 220 -1.75 -13.37 -6.73
CA VAL A 220 -0.67 -13.11 -5.77
C VAL A 220 0.54 -13.97 -6.13
N LEU A 221 1.72 -13.36 -6.21
CA LEU A 221 2.97 -14.10 -6.39
C LEU A 221 3.43 -14.74 -5.06
N PHE A 222 3.49 -13.93 -4.02
CA PHE A 222 3.86 -14.30 -2.65
C PHE A 222 3.45 -13.19 -1.69
N TRP A 223 3.41 -13.48 -0.40
CA TRP A 223 3.19 -12.52 0.67
C TRP A 223 4.49 -12.22 1.42
N LEU A 224 4.61 -10.99 1.89
CA LEU A 224 5.72 -10.47 2.68
C LEU A 224 5.17 -9.85 3.96
N LYS A 225 5.98 -9.90 5.02
CA LYS A 225 5.74 -9.13 6.22
C LYS A 225 6.30 -7.71 6.04
N PRO A 226 5.49 -6.65 6.04
CA PRO A 226 6.00 -5.30 6.07
C PRO A 226 6.51 -4.94 7.47
N ASP A 227 7.54 -4.11 7.54
CA ASP A 227 7.92 -3.45 8.79
C ASP A 227 6.89 -2.37 9.13
N VAL A 228 6.41 -2.41 10.38
CA VAL A 228 5.51 -1.37 10.91
C VAL A 228 6.39 -0.22 11.40
N LEU A 229 6.42 0.84 10.61
CA LEU A 229 7.18 2.05 10.94
C LEU A 229 6.28 3.02 11.71
N VAL A 230 6.71 3.41 12.91
CA VAL A 230 5.99 4.37 13.76
C VAL A 230 6.55 5.78 13.54
N ASP A 231 7.88 5.90 13.58
CA ASP A 231 8.58 7.18 13.50
C ASP A 231 8.58 7.77 12.10
N ALA A 232 8.77 9.10 12.05
CA ALA A 232 8.96 9.82 10.80
C ALA A 232 10.16 9.28 10.03
N LEU A 233 10.01 9.22 8.71
CA LEU A 233 11.06 8.71 7.83
C LEU A 233 12.20 9.70 7.73
N ASP A 234 13.41 9.26 8.07
CA ASP A 234 14.62 9.98 7.73
C ASP A 234 14.93 9.79 6.24
N LEU A 235 14.28 10.58 5.39
CA LEU A 235 14.53 10.58 3.95
C LEU A 235 15.95 11.02 3.61
N SER A 236 16.74 11.57 4.54
CA SER A 236 18.15 11.86 4.30
C SER A 236 19.03 10.62 4.40
N SER A 237 18.58 9.57 5.11
CA SER A 237 19.31 8.32 5.28
C SER A 237 19.70 7.70 3.95
N SER A 238 20.99 7.37 3.80
CA SER A 238 21.50 6.68 2.60
C SER A 238 20.97 5.26 2.46
N SER A 239 20.41 4.66 3.53
CA SER A 239 19.81 3.32 3.48
C SER A 239 18.46 3.29 2.77
N ILE A 240 17.73 4.41 2.77
CA ILE A 240 16.47 4.54 2.04
C ILE A 240 16.79 5.01 0.62
N ASN A 241 16.66 4.12 -0.36
CA ASN A 241 16.86 4.43 -1.78
C ASN A 241 15.53 4.62 -2.54
N TRP A 242 14.42 4.13 -2.00
CA TRP A 242 13.09 4.23 -2.57
C TRP A 242 12.07 4.56 -1.49
N ALA A 243 11.27 5.61 -1.71
CA ALA A 243 10.15 5.93 -0.83
C ALA A 243 9.03 6.65 -1.60
N LYS A 244 7.77 6.24 -1.35
CA LYS A 244 6.57 6.85 -1.93
C LYS A 244 5.48 7.01 -0.88
N ARG A 245 4.77 8.13 -0.95
CA ARG A 245 3.50 8.33 -0.24
C ARG A 245 2.36 7.91 -1.12
N THR A 246 1.41 7.16 -0.59
CA THR A 246 0.22 6.69 -1.28
C THR A 246 -1.02 7.29 -0.64
N TYR A 247 -2.01 7.60 -1.48
CA TYR A 247 -3.32 8.09 -1.06
C TYR A 247 -4.38 7.13 -1.61
N ARG A 248 -4.91 6.28 -0.73
CA ARG A 248 -5.80 5.20 -1.14
C ARG A 248 -7.18 5.39 -0.54
N ASN A 249 -8.17 5.60 -1.40
CA ASN A 249 -9.57 5.57 -0.98
C ASN A 249 -9.97 4.13 -0.62
N LEU A 250 -10.64 3.97 0.51
CA LEU A 250 -11.26 2.75 0.96
C LEU A 250 -12.76 2.97 1.12
N ASN A 251 -13.55 1.99 0.70
CA ASN A 251 -15.00 1.97 0.94
C ASN A 251 -15.25 1.23 2.25
N LEU A 252 -15.94 1.90 3.19
CA LEU A 252 -16.26 1.33 4.50
C LEU A 252 -17.11 0.06 4.41
N GLU A 253 -17.95 -0.07 3.37
CA GLU A 253 -18.79 -1.25 3.14
C GLU A 253 -18.00 -2.52 2.80
N LYS A 254 -16.75 -2.37 2.32
CA LYS A 254 -15.87 -3.50 1.98
C LYS A 254 -15.07 -4.03 3.17
N ILE A 255 -15.18 -3.39 4.34
CA ILE A 255 -14.39 -3.76 5.51
C ILE A 255 -15.06 -4.91 6.24
N LYS A 256 -14.30 -5.96 6.52
CA LYS A 256 -14.72 -7.01 7.44
C LYS A 256 -14.55 -6.50 8.87
N VAL A 257 -15.65 -6.11 9.51
CA VAL A 257 -15.62 -5.63 10.90
C VAL A 257 -15.24 -6.77 11.85
N ILE A 258 -14.32 -6.47 12.78
CA ILE A 258 -13.80 -7.41 13.78
C ILE A 258 -14.25 -7.00 15.19
N LYS A 259 -14.25 -5.69 15.50
CA LYS A 259 -14.75 -5.12 16.75
C LYS A 259 -15.66 -3.95 16.43
N GLN A 260 -16.81 -3.87 17.11
CA GLN A 260 -17.79 -2.81 16.91
C GLN A 260 -18.56 -2.52 18.19
N GLU A 261 -18.12 -1.52 18.94
CA GLU A 261 -18.87 -0.96 20.06
C GLU A 261 -19.87 0.10 19.59
N LYS A 262 -19.55 0.79 18.49
CA LYS A 262 -20.39 1.79 17.85
C LYS A 262 -20.37 1.64 16.34
N GLU A 263 -21.49 1.98 15.70
CA GLU A 263 -21.56 2.15 14.25
C GLU A 263 -20.57 3.22 13.79
N ILE A 264 -20.03 3.06 12.59
CA ILE A 264 -19.04 4.01 12.05
C ILE A 264 -19.63 5.41 11.86
N SER A 265 -20.92 5.52 11.54
CA SER A 265 -21.61 6.82 11.46
C SER A 265 -21.61 7.54 12.81
N VAL A 266 -21.88 6.83 13.90
CA VAL A 266 -21.86 7.38 15.26
C VAL A 266 -20.44 7.77 15.65
N ILE A 267 -19.42 7.01 15.25
CA ILE A 267 -18.01 7.36 15.46
C ILE A 267 -17.64 8.63 14.72
N MET A 268 -18.10 8.81 13.47
CA MET A 268 -17.84 10.03 12.71
C MET A 268 -18.52 11.25 13.35
N ASP A 269 -19.77 11.12 13.79
CA ASP A 269 -20.47 12.19 14.52
C ASP A 269 -19.72 12.56 15.82
N GLN A 270 -19.27 11.55 16.56
CA GLN A 270 -18.49 11.76 17.78
C GLN A 270 -17.14 12.43 17.47
N MET A 271 -16.42 11.99 16.45
CA MET A 271 -15.13 12.57 16.06
C MET A 271 -15.27 14.05 15.67
N ILE A 272 -16.28 14.42 14.86
CA ILE A 272 -16.55 15.82 14.51
C ILE A 272 -16.88 16.63 15.76
N THR A 273 -17.71 16.07 16.64
CA THR A 273 -18.06 16.70 17.92
C THR A 273 -16.82 16.92 18.79
N ASP A 274 -15.96 15.92 18.91
CA ASP A 274 -14.71 15.99 19.68
C ASP A 274 -13.74 17.02 19.05
N ILE A 275 -13.69 17.13 17.72
CA ILE A 275 -12.92 18.20 17.03
C ILE A 275 -13.46 19.58 17.40
N HIS A 276 -14.79 19.78 17.39
CA HIS A 276 -15.40 21.07 17.75
C HIS A 276 -15.06 21.47 19.18
N HIS A 277 -15.22 20.55 20.14
CA HIS A 277 -14.97 20.83 21.56
C HIS A 277 -13.49 21.09 21.88
N ASN A 278 -12.57 20.67 21.01
CA ASN A 278 -11.13 20.78 21.23
C ASN A 278 -10.45 21.64 20.14
N ALA A 279 -11.19 22.53 19.47
CA ALA A 279 -10.73 23.34 18.32
C ALA A 279 -9.42 24.10 18.60
N GLU A 280 -9.21 24.57 19.83
CA GLU A 280 -7.97 25.28 20.24
C GLU A 280 -6.71 24.39 20.21
N SER A 281 -6.86 23.08 20.41
CA SER A 281 -5.73 22.16 20.62
C SER A 281 -5.57 21.12 19.51
N ILE A 282 -6.65 20.77 18.83
CA ILE A 282 -6.64 19.75 17.79
C ILE A 282 -6.18 20.34 16.45
N LYS A 283 -5.19 19.70 15.82
CA LYS A 283 -4.68 20.13 14.52
C LYS A 283 -5.30 19.32 13.39
N VAL A 284 -6.07 19.96 12.54
CA VAL A 284 -6.69 19.28 11.40
C VAL A 284 -6.32 20.01 10.11
N ALA A 285 -5.74 19.26 9.17
CA ALA A 285 -5.29 19.80 7.90
C ALA A 285 -6.45 19.97 6.91
N LEU A 286 -6.30 20.96 6.02
CA LEU A 286 -7.28 21.26 4.99
C LEU A 286 -7.46 20.06 4.03
N PRO A 287 -8.68 19.78 3.54
CA PRO A 287 -8.99 18.59 2.76
C PRO A 287 -8.22 18.45 1.43
N LEU A 288 -7.83 19.57 0.84
CA LEU A 288 -7.05 19.60 -0.41
C LEU A 288 -5.54 19.52 -0.17
N ASP A 289 -5.10 19.71 1.07
CA ASP A 289 -3.70 19.61 1.46
C ASP A 289 -3.44 18.28 2.16
N LEU A 290 -3.32 17.22 1.34
CA LEU A 290 -3.11 15.86 1.83
C LEU A 290 -1.75 15.66 2.52
N ASP A 291 -0.82 16.59 2.38
CA ASP A 291 0.47 16.55 3.09
C ASP A 291 0.41 17.28 4.45
N GLY A 292 -0.67 18.01 4.70
CA GLY A 292 -0.92 18.74 5.93
C GLY A 292 0.12 19.84 6.15
N THR A 293 0.32 20.69 5.14
CA THR A 293 1.12 21.92 5.27
C THR A 293 0.26 23.12 5.72
N SER A 294 -1.06 23.02 5.57
CA SER A 294 -2.07 24.02 5.87
C SER A 294 -3.16 23.43 6.75
N TYR A 295 -3.50 24.16 7.81
CA TYR A 295 -4.42 23.73 8.85
C TYR A 295 -5.63 24.66 8.92
N TYR A 296 -6.76 24.13 9.36
CA TYR A 296 -7.88 24.96 9.77
C TYR A 296 -7.49 25.80 10.99
N ASN A 297 -8.01 27.02 11.06
CA ASN A 297 -7.96 27.81 12.30
C ASN A 297 -9.09 27.35 13.25
N GLU A 298 -9.11 27.89 14.47
CA GLU A 298 -10.09 27.55 15.50
C GLU A 298 -11.54 27.78 15.03
N ASP A 299 -11.85 28.97 14.49
CA ASP A 299 -13.19 29.31 13.98
C ASP A 299 -13.66 28.33 12.90
N ASP A 300 -12.76 27.95 11.98
CA ASP A 300 -13.08 26.98 10.93
C ASP A 300 -13.30 25.57 11.50
N LEU A 301 -12.59 25.20 12.57
CA LEU A 301 -12.78 23.92 13.25
C LEU A 301 -14.12 23.87 13.98
N GLU A 302 -14.52 24.92 14.70
CA GLU A 302 -15.84 25.01 15.34
C GLU A 302 -16.99 24.87 14.34
N ASN A 303 -16.76 25.29 13.09
CA ASN A 303 -17.72 25.21 12.00
C ASN A 303 -17.48 23.99 11.07
N LEU A 304 -16.57 23.08 11.42
CA LEU A 304 -16.22 21.95 10.56
C LEU A 304 -17.45 21.06 10.31
N GLY A 305 -17.76 20.78 9.05
CA GLY A 305 -18.92 19.99 8.66
C GLY A 305 -20.24 20.77 8.70
N ILE A 306 -20.24 22.07 9.00
CA ILE A 306 -21.40 22.95 8.78
C ILE A 306 -21.29 23.51 7.36
N PHE A 307 -22.24 23.15 6.51
CA PHE A 307 -22.30 23.65 5.13
C PHE A 307 -23.48 24.59 4.97
N ALA A 308 -23.21 25.77 4.40
CA ALA A 308 -24.24 26.69 3.97
C ALA A 308 -24.63 26.36 2.52
N ASP A 309 -25.83 25.81 2.33
CA ASP A 309 -26.40 25.66 0.98
C ASP A 309 -27.26 26.88 0.66
N THR A 310 -26.98 27.53 -0.46
CA THR A 310 -27.69 28.73 -0.89
C THR A 310 -28.68 28.34 -1.99
N VAL A 311 -29.96 28.31 -1.64
CA VAL A 311 -31.02 27.97 -2.59
C VAL A 311 -31.59 29.25 -3.18
N PHE A 312 -31.39 29.44 -4.49
CA PHE A 312 -32.06 30.50 -5.26
C PHE A 312 -33.47 30.04 -5.59
N MET A 313 -34.47 30.67 -4.98
CA MET A 313 -35.87 30.47 -5.33
C MET A 313 -36.35 31.68 -6.13
N GLY A 314 -36.53 31.49 -7.44
CA GLY A 314 -37.15 32.48 -8.31
C GLY A 314 -38.62 32.17 -8.53
N GLU A 315 -39.51 33.10 -8.17
CA GLU A 315 -40.94 33.01 -8.51
C GLU A 315 -41.18 33.52 -9.94
N GLY A 316 -41.18 32.60 -10.92
CA GLY A 316 -41.85 32.79 -12.21
C GLY A 316 -41.32 33.91 -13.13
N LEU A 317 -41.78 33.87 -14.39
CA LEU A 317 -41.28 34.69 -15.51
C LEU A 317 -41.55 36.20 -15.43
N HIS A 318 -42.21 36.70 -14.37
CA HIS A 318 -42.58 38.10 -14.26
C HIS A 318 -42.35 38.66 -12.85
N LYS A 319 -41.27 39.45 -12.71
CA LYS A 319 -40.91 40.38 -11.61
C LYS A 319 -40.29 39.78 -10.32
N GLU A 320 -38.96 39.65 -10.40
CA GLU A 320 -37.95 40.18 -9.46
C GLU A 320 -38.32 40.27 -7.96
N LYS A 321 -38.35 39.13 -7.28
CA LYS A 321 -37.85 39.01 -5.90
C LYS A 321 -37.07 37.71 -5.78
N GLU A 322 -35.75 37.82 -5.79
CA GLU A 322 -34.87 36.72 -5.41
C GLU A 322 -34.75 36.72 -3.88
N TRP A 323 -35.20 35.65 -3.23
CA TRP A 323 -34.92 35.43 -1.82
C TRP A 323 -33.81 34.40 -1.71
N ILE A 324 -32.72 34.79 -1.05
CA ILE A 324 -31.59 33.93 -0.75
C ILE A 324 -31.90 33.23 0.57
N LYS A 325 -32.28 31.95 0.52
CA LYS A 325 -32.38 31.13 1.73
C LYS A 325 -31.06 30.39 1.92
N ILE A 326 -30.34 30.73 2.98
CA ILE A 326 -29.14 30.01 3.41
C ILE A 326 -29.59 28.92 4.38
N ASN A 327 -29.60 27.66 3.93
CA ASN A 327 -29.83 26.53 4.81
C ASN A 327 -28.48 26.05 5.35
N GLN A 328 -28.29 26.16 6.66
CA GLN A 328 -27.15 25.53 7.32
C GLN A 328 -27.45 24.05 7.57
N SER A 329 -26.65 23.19 6.95
CA SER A 329 -26.73 21.75 7.08
C SER A 329 -25.56 21.26 7.89
N LYS A 330 -25.80 20.43 8.91
CA LYS A 330 -24.73 19.73 9.63
C LYS A 330 -24.41 18.41 8.93
N LEU A 331 -23.13 18.16 8.72
CA LEU A 331 -22.61 16.86 8.30
C LEU A 331 -23.05 15.82 9.34
N LYS A 332 -23.64 14.74 8.85
CA LYS A 332 -23.92 13.55 9.64
C LYS A 332 -22.93 12.46 9.27
N GLY A 333 -22.58 11.60 10.22
CA GLY A 333 -21.61 10.54 10.02
C GLY A 333 -22.02 9.52 8.97
N ASP A 334 -23.32 9.34 8.73
CA ASP A 334 -23.84 8.48 7.66
C ASP A 334 -23.55 8.99 6.24
N ALA A 335 -23.20 10.28 6.09
CA ALA A 335 -22.74 10.87 4.84
C ALA A 335 -21.30 10.45 4.49
N VAL A 336 -20.51 10.00 5.48
CA VAL A 336 -19.15 9.49 5.27
C VAL A 336 -19.23 8.06 4.71
N LYS A 337 -18.82 7.89 3.45
CA LYS A 337 -18.89 6.60 2.73
C LYS A 337 -17.55 5.88 2.66
N GLY A 338 -16.48 6.58 2.97
CA GLY A 338 -15.13 6.05 2.83
C GLY A 338 -14.13 6.78 3.71
N LEU A 339 -12.92 6.24 3.74
CA LEU A 339 -11.74 6.91 4.24
C LEU A 339 -10.69 6.95 3.13
N ARG A 340 -9.83 7.95 3.14
CA ARG A 340 -8.59 7.92 2.36
C ARG A 340 -7.46 7.67 3.33
N LEU A 341 -6.74 6.55 3.16
CA LEU A 341 -5.52 6.28 3.91
C LEU A 341 -4.36 6.99 3.23
N ILE A 342 -3.49 7.57 4.07
CA ILE A 342 -2.25 8.18 3.66
C ILE A 342 -1.14 7.33 4.27
N GLN A 343 -0.33 6.71 3.43
CA GLN A 343 0.69 5.76 3.86
C GLN A 343 2.00 5.99 3.12
N ASP A 344 3.12 5.99 3.85
CA ASP A 344 4.44 6.01 3.26
C ASP A 344 4.96 4.58 3.11
N TRP A 345 5.39 4.24 1.91
CA TRP A 345 6.02 2.98 1.57
C TRP A 345 7.50 3.23 1.38
N VAL A 346 8.32 2.39 2.00
CA VAL A 346 9.77 2.59 2.07
C VAL A 346 10.49 1.28 1.85
N TRP A 347 11.51 1.32 1.01
CA TRP A 347 12.49 0.25 0.95
C TRP A 347 13.76 0.68 1.69
N ASP A 348 14.13 -0.08 2.72
CA ASP A 348 15.41 0.07 3.42
C ASP A 348 16.41 -0.93 2.85
N GLN A 349 17.35 -0.44 2.04
CA GLN A 349 18.36 -1.26 1.39
C GLN A 349 19.30 -1.93 2.39
N LYS A 350 19.60 -1.27 3.52
CA LYS A 350 20.55 -1.78 4.53
C LYS A 350 19.97 -3.02 5.21
N HIS A 351 18.69 -2.99 5.56
CA HIS A 351 18.02 -4.09 6.25
C HIS A 351 17.30 -5.04 5.29
N SER A 352 17.17 -4.68 4.01
CA SER A 352 16.43 -5.45 3.01
C SER A 352 14.97 -5.65 3.39
N THR A 353 14.33 -4.59 3.90
CA THR A 353 12.94 -4.63 4.38
C THR A 353 12.06 -3.60 3.68
N LEU A 354 10.79 -3.96 3.55
CA LEU A 354 9.73 -3.07 3.07
C LEU A 354 8.96 -2.56 4.28
N GLY A 355 9.06 -1.26 4.55
CA GLY A 355 8.27 -0.58 5.57
C GLY A 355 7.00 0.04 4.99
N ILE A 356 5.90 -0.05 5.74
CA ILE A 356 4.67 0.71 5.47
C ILE A 356 4.31 1.48 6.73
N ARG A 357 4.40 2.81 6.64
CA ARG A 357 4.06 3.75 7.69
C ARG A 357 2.66 4.32 7.45
N PHE A 358 1.82 4.30 8.46
CA PHE A 358 0.57 5.05 8.43
C PHE A 358 0.83 6.52 8.78
N VAL A 359 0.52 7.43 7.86
CA VAL A 359 0.74 8.87 8.01
C VAL A 359 -0.53 9.56 8.51
N GLY A 360 -1.70 9.11 8.06
CA GLY A 360 -2.97 9.73 8.44
C GLY A 360 -4.14 9.25 7.61
N PHE A 361 -5.29 9.87 7.82
CA PHE A 361 -6.51 9.58 7.08
C PHE A 361 -7.30 10.84 6.73
N ALA A 362 -8.22 10.71 5.78
CA ALA A 362 -9.21 11.73 5.46
C ALA A 362 -10.60 11.11 5.27
N PRO A 363 -11.62 11.49 6.06
CA PRO A 363 -13.00 11.04 5.84
C PRO A 363 -13.54 11.51 4.50
N LEU A 364 -14.17 10.60 3.76
CA LEU A 364 -14.69 10.85 2.42
C LEU A 364 -16.22 10.89 2.43
N VAL A 365 -16.78 12.05 2.08
CA VAL A 365 -18.21 12.22 1.85
C VAL A 365 -18.54 12.04 0.38
N GLY A 366 -19.63 11.31 0.12
CA GLY A 366 -20.15 11.14 -1.23
C GLY A 366 -21.03 12.33 -1.62
N TYR A 367 -20.85 12.83 -2.84
CA TYR A 367 -21.74 13.81 -3.46
C TYR A 367 -22.38 13.18 -4.70
N GLN A 368 -23.70 13.22 -4.76
CA GLN A 368 -24.44 12.91 -5.96
C GLN A 368 -24.43 14.13 -6.87
N THR A 369 -23.79 14.01 -8.03
CA THR A 369 -23.92 15.01 -9.09
C THR A 369 -25.10 14.61 -9.97
N GLN A 370 -25.96 15.55 -10.37
CA GLN A 370 -27.16 15.29 -11.19
C GLN A 370 -26.88 14.61 -12.55
N ARG A 371 -25.62 14.50 -12.98
CA ARG A 371 -25.22 14.11 -14.35
C ARG A 371 -24.50 12.76 -14.49
N LEU A 372 -24.11 12.08 -13.42
CA LEU A 372 -23.29 10.85 -13.52
C LEU A 372 -23.58 9.85 -12.40
N ASP A 373 -23.70 8.57 -12.76
CA ASP A 373 -23.79 7.42 -11.84
C ASP A 373 -22.52 7.19 -10.99
N SER A 374 -21.48 8.02 -11.16
CA SER A 374 -20.27 7.96 -10.37
C SER A 374 -20.39 8.84 -9.12
N LEU A 375 -20.44 8.22 -7.94
CA LEU A 375 -20.30 8.91 -6.66
C LEU A 375 -18.93 9.60 -6.60
N TRP A 376 -18.93 10.94 -6.70
CA TRP A 376 -17.74 11.72 -6.43
C TRP A 376 -17.56 11.81 -4.92
N SER A 377 -16.41 11.36 -4.42
CA SER A 377 -16.07 11.57 -3.02
C SER A 377 -15.00 12.65 -2.87
N ARG A 378 -15.15 13.46 -1.82
CA ARG A 378 -14.15 14.46 -1.42
C ARG A 378 -13.79 14.28 0.06
N PRO A 379 -12.51 14.48 0.42
CA PRO A 379 -12.11 14.57 1.82
C PRO A 379 -12.78 15.79 2.48
N ILE A 380 -13.18 15.65 3.74
CA ILE A 380 -13.69 16.78 4.56
C ILE A 380 -12.53 17.50 5.25
N PHE A 381 -11.58 16.71 5.73
CA PHE A 381 -10.35 17.15 6.36
C PHE A 381 -9.31 16.03 6.34
N VAL A 382 -8.08 16.33 6.75
CA VAL A 382 -7.00 15.36 6.92
C VAL A 382 -6.53 15.36 8.37
N ARG A 383 -6.44 14.19 9.00
CA ARG A 383 -5.85 14.01 10.34
C ARG A 383 -4.59 13.16 10.21
N LYS A 384 -3.46 13.73 10.61
CA LYS A 384 -2.13 13.11 10.56
C LYS A 384 -1.72 12.54 11.90
N MET A 385 -0.88 11.51 11.85
CA MET A 385 -0.32 10.89 13.04
C MET A 385 0.67 11.78 13.77
N GLU A 386 1.36 12.70 13.08
CA GLU A 386 2.28 13.65 13.72
C GLU A 386 1.56 14.79 14.48
N ASP A 387 0.25 14.91 14.28
CA ASP A 387 -0.59 15.96 14.88
C ASP A 387 -1.41 15.44 16.09
N ILE A 388 -1.23 14.17 16.46
CA ILE A 388 -1.82 13.47 17.61
C ILE A 388 -0.71 13.29 18.64
#